data_AF-A0A3M1S683-F1
#
_entry.id   AF-A0A3M1S683-F1
#
_cell.length_a   1.000
_cell.length_b   1.000
_cell.length_c   1.000
_cell.angle_alpha   90.00
_cell.angle_beta   90.00
_cell.angle_gamma   90.00
#
_symmetry.space_group_name_H-M   'P 1'
#
loop_
_entity.id
_entity.type
_entity.pdbx_description
1 polymer ?
#
loop_
_entity_poly.entity_id
_entity_poly.type
_entity_poly.pdbx_seq_one_letter_code
_entity_poly.pdbx_strand_id
1 'polypeptide(L)'
;MQRGFSLIELLIVVTIIFVLMGVSLFLLTGHQRLLKPDEQALKIADILQEARQRALTQRETMRVEIDLTDNMVRLIDEGDPTTYEDDKKIREVVLFSPTEVRVDSRPPDITLNPPEMIAAPPANYTISVYPPSVTH
;
A
#
# COMPACT_ATOMS: atom_id res chain seq x y z
N MET A 1 -28.68 -43.89 -24.48
CA MET A 1 -27.72 -44.72 -23.72
C MET A 1 -26.63 -43.80 -23.18
N GLN A 2 -26.71 -43.38 -21.92
CA GLN A 2 -25.63 -42.67 -21.24
C GLN A 2 -24.55 -43.70 -20.91
N ARG A 3 -23.42 -43.67 -21.62
CA ARG A 3 -22.24 -44.44 -21.20
C ARG A 3 -21.71 -43.75 -19.94
N GLY A 4 -21.88 -44.41 -18.80
CA GLY A 4 -21.30 -43.97 -17.54
C GLY A 4 -19.79 -43.89 -17.65
N PHE A 5 -19.20 -42.94 -16.93
CA PHE A 5 -17.76 -42.73 -16.86
C PHE A 5 -17.06 -44.03 -16.43
N SER A 6 -15.99 -44.42 -17.12
CA SER A 6 -15.23 -45.59 -16.71
C SER A 6 -14.42 -45.30 -15.44
N LEU A 7 -14.29 -46.29 -14.55
CA LEU A 7 -13.47 -46.16 -13.33
C LEU A 7 -12.04 -45.72 -13.62
N ILE A 8 -11.46 -46.17 -14.74
CA ILE A 8 -10.12 -45.78 -15.15
C ILE A 8 -10.05 -44.32 -15.62
N GLU A 9 -11.09 -43.85 -16.33
CA GLU A 9 -11.18 -42.46 -16.76
C GLU A 9 -11.29 -41.54 -15.54
N LEU A 10 -12.07 -41.93 -14.52
CA LEU A 10 -12.18 -41.17 -13.28
C LEU A 10 -10.83 -41.05 -12.58
N LEU A 11 -10.09 -42.15 -12.51
CA LEU A 11 -8.76 -42.18 -11.91
C LEU A 11 -7.78 -41.27 -12.66
N ILE A 12 -7.81 -41.27 -14.00
CA ILE A 12 -6.98 -40.37 -14.83
C ILE A 12 -7.34 -38.90 -14.58
N VAL A 13 -8.63 -38.56 -14.49
CA VAL A 13 -9.04 -37.17 -14.22
C VAL A 13 -8.57 -36.73 -12.83
N VAL A 14 -8.73 -37.58 -11.82
CA VAL A 14 -8.30 -37.28 -10.44
C VAL A 14 -6.78 -37.09 -10.36
N THR A 15 -5.99 -37.91 -11.05
CA THR A 15 -4.53 -37.74 -11.06
C THR A 15 -4.10 -36.44 -11.74
N ILE A 16 -4.74 -36.07 -12.86
CA ILE A 16 -4.49 -34.79 -13.52
C ILE A 16 -4.82 -33.63 -12.57
N ILE A 17 -5.95 -33.69 -11.85
CA ILE A 17 -6.32 -32.67 -10.87
C ILE A 17 -5.26 -32.53 -9.78
N PHE A 18 -4.75 -33.64 -9.23
CA PHE A 18 -3.70 -33.58 -8.20
C PHE A 18 -2.39 -33.00 -8.72
N VAL A 19 -1.99 -33.34 -9.95
CA VAL A 19 -0.80 -32.76 -10.58
C VAL A 19 -0.97 -31.25 -10.76
N LEU A 20 -2.11 -30.80 -11.29
CA LEU A 20 -2.40 -29.37 -11.46
C LEU A 20 -2.47 -28.64 -10.12
N MET A 21 -3.08 -29.24 -9.10
CA MET A 21 -3.17 -28.67 -7.76
C MET A 21 -1.79 -28.49 -7.13
N GLY A 22 -0.91 -29.49 -7.26
CA GLY A 22 0.47 -29.40 -6.75
C GLY A 22 1.26 -28.26 -7.38
N VAL A 23 1.19 -28.12 -8.71
CA VAL A 23 1.87 -27.04 -9.43
C VAL A 23 1.28 -25.67 -9.07
N SER A 24 -0.05 -25.57 -8.98
CA SER A 24 -0.74 -24.32 -8.66
C SER A 24 -0.37 -23.79 -7.27
N LEU A 25 -0.40 -24.65 -6.24
CA LEU A 25 -0.05 -24.27 -4.87
C LEU A 25 1.40 -23.81 -4.74
N PHE A 26 2.32 -24.47 -5.46
CA PHE A 26 3.73 -24.08 -5.48
C PHE A 26 3.92 -22.67 -6.07
N LEU A 27 3.25 -22.38 -7.19
CA LEU A 27 3.36 -21.07 -7.85
C LEU A 27 2.72 -19.95 -7.02
N LEU A 28 1.54 -20.19 -6.43
CA LEU A 28 0.83 -19.21 -5.60
C LEU A 28 1.64 -18.78 -4.37
N THR A 29 2.26 -19.74 -3.68
CA THR A 29 3.00 -19.45 -2.45
C THR A 29 4.33 -18.72 -2.69
N GLY A 30 4.99 -18.98 -3.82
CA GLY A 30 6.24 -18.30 -4.19
C GLY A 30 6.07 -16.82 -4.54
N HIS A 31 5.03 -16.48 -5.30
CA HIS A 31 4.81 -15.11 -5.78
C HIS A 31 4.38 -14.15 -4.68
N GLN A 32 3.66 -14.63 -3.65
CA GLN A 32 3.23 -13.78 -2.55
C GLN A 32 4.40 -13.11 -1.83
N ARG A 33 5.54 -13.80 -1.66
CA ARG A 33 6.71 -13.24 -0.96
C ARG A 33 7.37 -12.08 -1.71
N LEU A 34 7.38 -12.13 -3.05
CA LEU A 34 7.97 -11.11 -3.90
C LEU A 34 7.18 -9.80 -3.89
N LEU A 35 5.87 -9.87 -3.64
CA LEU A 35 4.97 -8.71 -3.65
C LEU A 35 4.85 -8.01 -2.29
N LYS A 36 5.24 -8.67 -1.19
CA LYS A 36 5.16 -8.09 0.16
C LYS A 36 5.86 -6.72 0.30
N PRO A 37 7.06 -6.49 -0.27
CA PRO A 37 7.71 -5.18 -0.21
C PRO A 37 6.88 -4.08 -0.88
N ASP A 38 6.31 -4.36 -2.05
CA ASP A 38 5.47 -3.41 -2.79
C ASP A 38 4.18 -3.12 -2.04
N GLU A 39 3.54 -4.15 -1.48
CA GLU A 39 2.36 -3.98 -0.62
C GLU A 39 2.66 -3.13 0.62
N GLN A 40 3.85 -3.30 1.23
CA GLN A 40 4.27 -2.48 2.36
C GLN A 40 4.51 -1.03 1.94
N ALA A 41 5.17 -0.81 0.80
CA ALA A 41 5.41 0.52 0.26
C ALA A 41 4.08 1.24 -0.04
N LEU A 42 3.10 0.55 -0.59
CA LEU A 42 1.76 1.09 -0.83
C LEU A 42 1.06 1.50 0.47
N LYS A 43 1.11 0.66 1.52
CA LYS A 43 0.53 1.01 2.84
C LYS A 43 1.16 2.29 3.41
N ILE A 44 2.48 2.44 3.31
CA ILE A 44 3.18 3.64 3.78
C ILE A 44 2.80 4.84 2.92
N ALA A 45 2.77 4.68 1.59
CA ALA A 45 2.39 5.73 0.66
C ALA A 45 0.95 6.22 0.91
N ASP A 46 0.01 5.33 1.16
CA ASP A 46 -1.38 5.67 1.48
C ASP A 46 -1.49 6.55 2.72
N ILE A 47 -0.72 6.25 3.78
CA ILE A 47 -0.69 7.06 5.01
C ILE A 47 -0.10 8.44 4.73
N LEU A 48 0.99 8.51 3.95
CA LEU A 48 1.60 9.79 3.57
C LEU A 48 0.65 10.64 2.70
N GLN A 49 -0.08 10.00 1.79
CA GLN A 49 -1.09 10.66 0.96
C GLN A 49 -2.25 11.18 1.80
N GLU A 50 -2.73 10.37 2.74
CA GLU A 50 -3.77 10.75 3.69
C GLU A 50 -3.32 11.92 4.57
N ALA A 51 -2.11 11.85 5.14
CA ALA A 51 -1.50 12.92 5.93
C ALA A 51 -1.44 14.23 5.15
N ARG A 52 -0.97 14.16 3.89
CA ARG A 52 -0.89 15.31 3.00
C ARG A 52 -2.27 15.92 2.74
N GLN A 53 -3.26 15.10 2.41
CA GLN A 53 -4.60 15.59 2.09
C GLN A 53 -5.26 16.24 3.33
N ARG A 54 -5.05 15.66 4.52
CA ARG A 54 -5.53 16.23 5.79
C ARG A 54 -4.83 17.54 6.11
N ALA A 55 -3.50 17.60 6.02
CA ALA A 55 -2.73 18.82 6.26
C ALA A 55 -3.18 19.97 5.34
N LEU A 56 -3.48 19.68 4.07
CA LEU A 56 -3.97 20.68 3.11
C LEU A 56 -5.42 21.13 3.39
N THR A 57 -6.26 20.23 3.89
CA THR A 57 -7.70 20.52 4.12
C THR A 57 -7.92 21.22 5.46
N GLN A 58 -7.21 20.78 6.50
CA GLN A 58 -7.37 21.25 7.88
C GLN A 58 -6.40 22.37 8.24
N ARG A 59 -5.35 22.58 7.41
CA ARG A 59 -4.29 23.57 7.66
C ARG A 59 -3.52 23.31 8.97
N GLU A 60 -3.45 22.05 9.37
CA GLU A 60 -2.76 21.57 10.57
C GLU A 60 -1.55 20.71 10.18
N THR A 61 -0.52 20.70 11.03
CA THR A 61 0.68 19.89 10.80
C THR A 61 0.38 18.44 11.13
N MET A 62 0.59 17.56 10.15
CA MET A 62 0.42 16.12 10.31
C MET A 62 1.80 15.46 10.42
N ARG A 63 2.02 14.67 11.48
CA ARG A 63 3.25 13.90 11.70
C ARG A 63 3.03 12.43 11.38
N VAL A 64 3.89 11.87 10.53
CA VAL A 64 3.91 10.44 10.22
C VAL A 64 5.13 9.82 10.89
N GLU A 65 4.89 8.93 11.83
CA GLU A 65 5.93 8.22 12.57
C GLU A 65 6.01 6.77 12.09
N ILE A 66 7.22 6.33 11.72
CA ILE A 66 7.50 4.95 11.38
C ILE A 66 8.30 4.36 12.54
N ASP A 67 7.63 3.54 13.35
CA ASP A 67 8.24 2.85 14.46
C ASP A 67 8.76 1.49 13.97
N LEU A 68 10.07 1.35 13.88
CA LEU A 68 10.72 0.10 13.45
C LEU A 68 10.82 -0.93 14.59
N THR A 69 10.60 -0.52 15.84
CA THR A 69 10.60 -1.41 17.01
C THR A 69 9.27 -2.13 17.14
N ASP A 70 8.19 -1.33 17.13
CA ASP A 70 6.82 -1.84 17.17
C ASP A 70 6.32 -2.26 15.78
N ASN A 71 7.10 -1.95 14.73
CA ASN A 71 6.84 -2.26 13.34
C ASN A 71 5.47 -1.77 12.86
N MET A 72 5.22 -0.49 13.06
CA MET A 72 3.95 0.16 12.75
C MET A 72 4.16 1.60 12.31
N VAL A 73 3.22 2.08 11.51
CA VAL A 73 3.17 3.47 11.05
C VAL A 73 1.98 4.14 11.69
N ARG A 74 2.24 5.30 12.31
CA ARG A 74 1.24 6.09 13.01
C ARG A 74 1.12 7.44 12.31
N LEU A 75 -0.12 7.86 12.07
CA LEU A 75 -0.48 9.22 11.66
C LEU A 75 -0.99 9.97 12.87
N ILE A 76 -0.31 11.06 13.19
CA ILE A 76 -0.57 11.90 14.36
C ILE A 76 -0.89 13.31 13.86
N ASP A 77 -1.97 13.87 14.39
CA ASP A 77 -2.28 15.29 14.32
C ASP A 77 -1.48 15.98 15.42
N GLU A 78 -0.63 16.92 15.05
CA GLU A 78 0.26 17.60 16.00
C GLU A 78 -0.40 18.85 16.61
N GLY A 79 -1.54 19.32 16.08
CA GLY A 79 -2.20 20.52 16.62
C GLY A 79 -1.26 21.74 16.64
N ASP A 80 -0.83 22.15 17.85
CA ASP A 80 0.24 23.12 18.04
C ASP A 80 1.64 22.44 17.98
N PRO A 81 2.49 22.77 16.99
CA PRO A 81 3.81 22.15 16.82
C PRO A 81 4.80 22.45 17.96
N THR A 82 4.44 23.28 18.94
CA THR A 82 5.27 23.62 20.10
C THR A 82 4.94 22.82 21.35
N THR A 83 3.81 22.11 21.37
CA THR A 83 3.37 21.26 22.48
C THR A 83 3.09 19.85 21.99
N TYR A 84 3.20 18.86 22.90
CA TYR A 84 2.96 17.44 22.60
C TYR A 84 1.72 16.90 23.33
N GLU A 85 1.03 17.76 24.09
CA GLU A 85 -0.09 17.37 24.96
C GLU A 85 -1.42 17.28 24.19
N ASP A 86 -1.50 17.95 23.05
CA ASP A 86 -2.65 17.98 22.14
C ASP A 86 -2.52 17.00 20.96
N ASP A 87 -1.41 16.26 20.87
CA ASP A 87 -1.17 15.24 19.85
C ASP A 87 -2.29 14.20 19.82
N LYS A 88 -2.93 14.05 18.65
CA LYS A 88 -4.00 13.08 18.45
C LYS A 88 -3.62 12.03 17.42
N LYS A 89 -3.65 10.76 17.84
CA LYS A 89 -3.50 9.62 16.93
C LYS A 89 -4.73 9.50 16.04
N ILE A 90 -4.54 9.70 14.74
CA ILE A 90 -5.61 9.60 13.73
C ILE A 90 -5.72 8.15 13.24
N ARG A 91 -4.59 7.53 12.90
CA ARG A 91 -4.55 6.22 12.26
C ARG A 91 -3.27 5.47 12.60
N GLU A 92 -3.38 4.14 12.65
CA GLU A 92 -2.27 3.24 12.86
C GLU A 92 -2.36 2.07 11.87
N VAL A 93 -1.22 1.67 11.32
CA VAL A 93 -1.10 0.52 10.41
C VAL A 93 0.09 -0.31 10.82
N VAL A 94 -0.14 -1.61 11.02
CA VAL A 94 0.91 -2.58 11.32
C VAL A 94 1.65 -2.95 10.02
N LEU A 95 2.98 -2.90 10.06
CA LEU A 95 3.86 -3.29 8.97
C LEU A 95 4.12 -4.81 8.98
N PHE A 96 4.61 -5.36 7.87
CA PHE A 96 4.99 -6.77 7.82
C PHE A 96 6.26 -7.01 8.63
N SER A 97 6.41 -8.21 9.20
CA SER A 97 7.55 -8.57 10.06
C SER A 97 8.90 -8.15 9.43
N PRO A 98 9.87 -7.62 10.20
CA PRO A 98 11.19 -7.24 9.71
C PRO A 98 11.97 -8.39 9.07
N THR A 99 11.61 -9.64 9.40
CA THR A 99 12.18 -10.84 8.78
C THR A 99 11.70 -11.07 7.35
N GLU A 100 10.55 -10.50 6.98
CA GLU A 100 9.96 -10.62 5.65
C GLU A 100 10.18 -9.36 4.81
N VAL A 101 9.93 -8.18 5.39
CA VAL A 101 10.11 -6.88 4.74
C VAL A 101 10.72 -5.92 5.75
N ARG A 102 11.86 -5.32 5.40
CA ARG A 102 12.55 -4.33 6.26
C ARG A 102 12.59 -2.97 5.59
N VAL A 103 12.16 -1.95 6.32
CA VAL A 103 12.41 -0.56 5.95
C VAL A 103 13.81 -0.21 6.44
N ASP A 104 14.67 0.22 5.52
CA ASP A 104 16.05 0.55 5.83
C ASP A 104 16.52 1.71 4.94
N SER A 105 17.68 2.26 5.28
CA SER A 105 18.43 3.12 4.41
C SER A 105 18.71 2.46 3.06
N ARG A 106 18.72 3.29 2.03
CA ARG A 106 19.01 2.90 0.66
C ARG A 106 20.37 2.17 0.59
N PRO A 107 20.44 0.96 0.01
CA PRO A 107 21.71 0.28 -0.22
C PRO A 107 22.63 1.10 -1.14
N PRO A 108 23.96 1.10 -0.90
CA PRO A 108 24.90 1.93 -1.65
C PRO A 108 24.99 1.60 -3.15
N ASP A 109 24.60 0.39 -3.55
CA ASP A 109 24.71 -0.10 -4.94
C ASP A 109 23.56 0.35 -5.85
N ILE A 110 22.48 0.88 -5.28
CA ILE A 110 21.34 1.38 -6.06
C ILE A 110 21.54 2.89 -6.19
N THR A 111 21.97 3.41 -7.33
CA THR A 111 22.22 4.86 -7.54
C THR A 111 21.14 5.56 -8.37
N LEU A 112 20.31 4.81 -9.07
CA LEU A 112 19.14 5.33 -9.79
C LEU A 112 17.91 5.24 -8.89
N ASN A 113 17.22 6.36 -8.70
CA ASN A 113 15.84 6.31 -8.25
C ASN A 113 15.01 5.78 -9.42
N PRO A 114 14.07 4.84 -9.22
CA PRO A 114 13.11 4.51 -10.27
C PRO A 114 12.48 5.80 -10.79
N PRO A 115 12.27 5.96 -12.11
CA PRO A 115 11.51 7.10 -12.61
C PRO A 115 10.18 7.10 -11.86
N GLU A 116 9.83 8.25 -11.26
CA GLU A 116 8.57 8.38 -10.55
C GLU A 116 7.43 7.87 -11.44
N MET A 117 6.42 7.23 -10.85
CA MET A 117 5.12 7.10 -11.50
C MET A 117 4.66 8.52 -11.79
N ILE A 118 4.78 8.94 -13.05
CA ILE A 118 4.52 10.28 -13.62
C ILE A 118 3.84 11.19 -12.60
N ALA A 119 4.58 12.17 -12.08
CA ALA A 119 4.05 13.19 -11.18
C ALA A 119 2.70 13.69 -11.73
N ALA A 120 1.66 13.67 -10.89
CA ALA A 120 0.41 14.31 -11.26
C ALA A 120 0.74 15.73 -11.75
N PRO A 121 0.32 16.10 -12.98
CA PRO A 121 0.68 17.41 -13.54
C PRO A 121 0.33 18.52 -12.55
N PRO A 122 1.18 19.55 -12.39
CA PRO A 122 0.83 20.68 -11.55
C PRO A 122 -0.53 21.23 -12.04
N ALA A 123 -1.48 21.36 -11.11
CA ALA A 123 -2.79 21.90 -11.42
C ALA A 123 -2.63 23.36 -11.86
N ASN A 124 -2.68 23.59 -13.17
CA ASN A 124 -2.80 24.93 -13.74
C ASN A 124 -4.26 25.38 -13.60
N TYR A 125 -4.57 26.04 -12.49
CA TYR A 125 -5.86 26.70 -12.32
C TYR A 125 -5.92 27.88 -13.29
N THR A 126 -6.77 27.81 -14.31
CA THR A 126 -7.14 28.99 -15.08
C THR A 126 -7.99 29.89 -14.20
N ILE A 127 -7.71 31.19 -14.21
CA ILE A 127 -8.53 32.18 -13.52
C ILE A 127 -9.94 32.08 -14.12
N SER A 128 -10.95 31.86 -13.29
CA SER A 128 -12.36 31.82 -13.72
C SER A 128 -12.70 33.12 -14.45
N VAL A 129 -13.19 33.00 -15.68
CA VAL A 129 -13.72 34.15 -16.46
C VAL A 129 -15.13 34.52 -15.98
N TYR A 130 -15.75 33.69 -15.13
CA TYR A 130 -17.06 33.95 -14.56
C TYR A 130 -16.93 34.66 -13.22
N PRO A 131 -17.72 35.73 -12.98
CA PRO A 131 -17.75 36.40 -11.70
C PRO A 131 -18.23 35.44 -10.61
N PRO A 132 -17.67 35.54 -9.39
CA PRO A 132 -18.10 34.70 -8.27
C PRO A 132 -19.58 34.93 -7.99
N SER A 133 -20.35 33.86 -7.82
CA SER A 133 -21.80 33.88 -7.55
C SER A 133 -22.17 34.43 -6.16
N VAL A 134 -21.29 35.17 -5.51
CA VAL A 134 -21.41 35.66 -4.12
C VAL A 134 -21.97 37.09 -4.08
N THR A 135 -22.38 37.65 -5.21
CA THR A 135 -23.11 38.92 -5.26
C THR A 135 -24.40 38.75 -6.05
N HIS A 136 -25.42 38.22 -5.37
CA HIS A 136 -26.82 38.47 -5.72
C HIS A 136 -27.67 38.51 -4.44
#